data_AF-X0SMN7-F1
#
_entry.id   AF-X0SMN7-F1
#
_cell.length_a   1.000
_cell.length_b   1.000
_cell.length_c   1.000
_cell.angle_alpha   90.00
_cell.angle_beta   90.00
_cell.angle_gamma   90.00
#
_symmetry.space_group_name_H-M   'P 1'
#
loop_
_entity.id
_entity.type
_entity.pdbx_description
1 polymer ?
#
loop_
_entity_poly.entity_id
_entity_poly.type
_entity_poly.pdbx_seq_one_letter_code
_entity_poly.pdbx_strand_id
1 'polypeptide(L)' 'GATEWGLGNIGSCVIAPVGVPAASHTDGVCLNTSAWLDGKQMLNEGRVVDEELAALAAKLGKV' A
#
# COMPACT_ATOMS: atom_id res chain seq x y z
N GLY A 1 -0.14 5.43 9.22
CA GLY A 1 -0.17 4.69 7.95
C GLY A 1 0.36 5.57 6.86
N ALA A 2 0.98 4.98 5.84
CA ALA A 2 1.58 5.66 4.71
C ALA A 2 1.29 4.83 3.45
N THR A 3 1.32 5.47 2.28
CA THR A 3 1.35 4.76 1.00
C THR A 3 2.74 4.87 0.41
N GLU A 4 3.19 3.76 -0.16
CA GLU A 4 4.46 3.68 -0.88
C GLU A 4 4.18 3.46 -2.36
N TRP A 5 4.94 4.14 -3.21
CA TRP A 5 4.87 4.03 -4.66
C TRP A 5 6.26 3.72 -5.21
N GLY A 6 6.41 2.55 -5.83
CA GLY A 6 7.63 2.17 -6.53
C GLY A 6 7.60 2.63 -7.99
N LEU A 7 8.72 3.18 -8.47
CA LEU A 7 8.91 3.59 -9.87
C LEU A 7 10.22 3.04 -10.44
N GLY A 8 10.17 2.66 -11.72
CA GLY A 8 11.33 2.16 -12.46
C GLY A 8 11.30 0.63 -12.60
N ASN A 9 12.35 -0.04 -12.11
CA ASN A 9 12.55 -1.46 -12.29
C ASN A 9 11.61 -2.27 -11.38
N ILE A 10 10.69 -3.05 -11.97
CA ILE A 10 9.71 -3.86 -11.25
C ILE A 10 10.03 -5.34 -11.49
N GLY A 11 10.20 -6.10 -10.41
CA GLY A 11 10.49 -7.54 -10.49
C GLY A 11 9.30 -8.39 -10.98
N SER A 12 9.61 -9.58 -11.49
CA SER A 12 8.61 -10.54 -11.99
C SER A 12 7.67 -11.09 -10.91
N CYS A 13 8.03 -10.96 -9.63
CA CYS A 13 7.17 -11.32 -8.50
C CYS A 13 5.94 -10.40 -8.38
N VAL A 14 6.02 -9.17 -8.90
CA VAL A 14 4.90 -8.21 -8.93
C VAL A 14 4.22 -8.24 -10.29
N ILE A 15 4.99 -8.25 -11.38
CA ILE A 15 4.47 -8.29 -12.76
C ILE A 15 5.06 -9.48 -13.50
N ALA A 16 4.34 -10.60 -13.55
CA ALA A 16 4.77 -11.78 -14.27
C ALA A 16 4.76 -11.58 -15.80
N PRO A 17 5.56 -12.33 -16.58
CA PRO A 17 6.55 -13.31 -16.14
C PRO A 17 7.95 -12.72 -15.89
N VAL A 18 8.26 -11.54 -16.45
CA VAL A 18 9.62 -10.97 -16.46
C VAL A 18 9.75 -9.64 -15.73
N GLY A 19 8.64 -9.02 -15.32
CA GLY A 19 8.66 -7.69 -14.71
C GLY A 19 8.74 -6.55 -15.73
N VAL A 20 9.14 -5.38 -15.25
CA VAL A 20 9.38 -4.18 -16.06
C VAL A 20 10.83 -3.76 -15.85
N PRO A 21 11.75 -4.05 -16.78
CA PRO A 21 13.16 -3.70 -16.61
C PRO A 21 13.36 -2.18 -16.72
N ALA A 22 14.16 -1.61 -15.81
CA ALA A 22 14.67 -0.25 -15.90
C ALA A 22 16.07 -0.16 -15.27
N ALA A 23 16.78 0.94 -15.50
CA ALA A 23 18.14 1.14 -14.99
C ALA A 23 18.21 1.23 -13.45
N SER A 24 17.12 1.64 -12.81
CA SER A 24 17.04 1.81 -11.35
C SER A 24 15.62 1.58 -10.83
N HIS A 25 15.50 1.44 -9.51
CA HIS A 25 14.25 1.38 -8.76
C HIS A 25 14.26 2.50 -7.70
N THR A 26 13.11 3.09 -7.42
CA THR A 26 12.97 4.11 -6.36
C THR A 26 11.58 4.03 -5.75
N ASP A 27 11.54 4.13 -4.42
CA ASP A 27 10.31 4.15 -3.65
C ASP A 27 10.03 5.54 -3.08
N GLY A 28 8.81 6.03 -3.31
CA GLY A 28 8.31 7.28 -2.75
C GLY A 28 7.29 6.99 -1.65
N VAL A 29 7.57 7.47 -0.43
CA VAL A 29 6.65 7.31 0.72
C VAL A 29 5.89 8.61 0.95
N CYS A 30 4.56 8.51 0.99
CA CYS A 30 3.68 9.61 1.37
C CYS A 30 3.02 9.28 2.71
N LEU A 31 3.29 10.12 3.72
CA LEU A 31 2.74 9.95 5.07
C LEU A 31 1.32 10.49 5.15
N ASN A 32 0.51 9.93 6.05
CA ASN A 32 -0.84 10.42 6.36
C ASN A 32 -1.74 10.56 5.11
N THR A 33 -1.62 9.63 4.18
CA THR A 33 -2.43 9.58 2.97
C THR A 33 -3.83 9.05 3.27
N SER A 34 -4.84 9.64 2.64
CA SER A 34 -6.12 8.97 2.44
C SER A 34 -6.06 8.16 1.14
N ALA A 35 -6.52 6.91 1.19
CA ALA A 35 -6.45 5.99 0.06
C ALA A 35 -7.73 5.16 -0.08
N TRP A 36 -8.14 4.96 -1.32
CA TRP A 36 -9.33 4.20 -1.69
C TRP A 36 -8.93 3.07 -2.62
N LEU A 37 -9.53 1.90 -2.40
CA LEU A 37 -9.46 0.75 -3.31
C LEU A 37 -10.88 0.50 -3.82
N ASP A 38 -11.05 0.51 -5.14
CA ASP A 38 -12.35 0.28 -5.79
C ASP A 38 -13.50 1.15 -5.26
N GLY A 39 -13.19 2.41 -4.93
CA GLY A 39 -14.14 3.38 -4.37
C GLY A 39 -14.42 3.24 -2.87
N LYS A 40 -13.91 2.19 -2.21
CA LYS A 40 -13.98 2.02 -0.76
C LYS A 40 -12.77 2.64 -0.07
N GLN A 41 -13.00 3.49 0.92
CA GLN A 41 -11.91 4.10 1.67
C GLN A 41 -11.24 3.06 2.58
N MET A 42 -9.93 2.88 2.43
CA MET A 42 -9.14 1.95 3.23
C MET A 42 -8.33 2.69 4.29
N LEU A 43 -7.74 3.83 3.89
CA LEU A 43 -7.04 4.74 4.77
C LEU A 43 -7.65 6.13 4.75
N ASN A 44 -7.75 6.76 5.91
CA ASN A 44 -8.05 8.17 6.08
C ASN A 44 -6.94 8.84 6.87
N GLU A 45 -6.20 9.76 6.24
CA GLU A 45 -5.05 10.45 6.85
C GLU A 45 -4.05 9.50 7.53
N GLY A 46 -3.78 8.37 6.88
CA GLY A 46 -2.90 7.33 7.41
C GLY A 46 -3.50 6.43 8.50
N ARG A 47 -4.76 6.61 8.89
CA ARG A 47 -5.48 5.67 9.77
C ARG A 47 -6.24 4.65 8.95
N VAL A 48 -6.18 3.38 9.33
CA VAL A 48 -7.02 2.34 8.71
C VAL A 48 -8.46 2.58 9.14
N VAL A 49 -9.37 2.75 8.19
CA VAL A 49 -10.81 3.01 8.45
C VAL A 49 -11.72 1.88 7.96
N ASP A 50 -11.16 0.90 7.26
CA ASP A 50 -11.90 -0.31 6.89
C ASP A 50 -12.26 -1.13 8.13
N GLU A 51 -13.56 -1.47 8.26
CA GLU A 51 -14.11 -2.15 9.43
C GLU A 51 -13.52 -3.55 9.65
N GLU A 52 -13.30 -4.30 8.57
CA GLU A 52 -12.76 -5.66 8.66
C GLU A 52 -11.29 -5.63 9.10
N LEU A 53 -10.48 -4.77 8.49
CA LEU A 53 -9.08 -4.58 8.87
C LEU A 53 -8.96 -4.06 10.31
N ALA A 54 -9.84 -3.15 10.74
CA ALA A 54 -9.86 -2.67 12.12
C ALA A 54 -10.20 -3.81 13.12
N ALA A 55 -11.18 -4.66 12.81
CA ALA A 55 -11.53 -5.81 13.62
C ALA A 55 -10.38 -6.84 13.70
N LEU A 56 -9.65 -7.06 12.61
CA LEU A 56 -8.46 -7.93 12.59
C LEU A 56 -7.31 -7.33 13.39
N ALA A 57 -7.05 -6.02 13.29
CA ALA A 57 -6.04 -5.33 14.07
C ALA A 57 -6.31 -5.44 15.58
N ALA A 58 -7.57 -5.27 16.00
CA ALA A 58 -7.99 -5.43 17.39
C ALA A 58 -7.72 -6.85 17.92
N LYS A 59 -7.97 -7.89 17.12
CA LYS A 59 -7.64 -9.29 17.47
C LYS A 59 -6.14 -9.50 17.68
N LEU A 60 -5.30 -8.71 17.02
CA LEU A 60 -3.84 -8.73 17.14
C LEU A 60 -3.33 -7.81 18.28
N GLY A 61 -4.22 -7.21 19.07
CA GLY A 61 -3.87 -6.29 20.16
C GLY A 61 -3.41 -4.91 19.68
N LYS A 62 -3.68 -4.57 18.42
CA LYS A 62 -3.41 -3.24 17.86
C LYS A 62 -4.71 -2.43 17.89
N VAL A 63 -4.67 -1.28 18.56
CA VAL A 63 -5.77 -0.29 18.68
C VAL A 63 -5.41 0.97 17.92
#